data_AF-A0A811NBN3-F1
#
_entry.id   AF-A0A811NBN3-F1
#
_cell.length_a   1.000
_cell.length_b   1.000
_cell.length_c   1.000
_cell.angle_alpha   90.00
_cell.angle_beta   90.00
_cell.angle_gamma   90.00
#
_symmetry.space_group_name_H-M   'P 1'
#
loop_
_entity.id
_entity.type
_entity.pdbx_description
1 polymer ?
#
loop_
_entity_poly.entity_id
_entity_poly.type
_entity_poly.pdbx_seq_one_letter_code
_entity_poly.pdbx_strand_id
1 'polypeptide(L)'
;MVGFVSALAVQASRGGGLLSQAGSGSGLAWFAATAAVLSVASLVPLLSGDSAEARSGAVMSADAELWNGRFAMLGLVALAFTEYLTGAPFINA
;
A
#
# COMPACT_ATOMS: atom_id res chain seq x y z
N MET A 1 -0.72 5.50 0.09
CA MET A 1 -1.90 5.63 0.97
C MET A 1 -2.79 4.38 0.93
N VAL A 2 -3.36 4.01 -0.22
CA VAL A 2 -4.29 2.85 -0.32
C VAL A 2 -3.73 1.56 0.25
N GLY A 3 -2.46 1.23 -0.04
CA GLY A 3 -1.80 0.02 0.47
C GLY A 3 -1.67 -0.04 2.00
N PHE A 4 -1.54 1.11 2.67
CA PHE A 4 -1.49 1.17 4.13
C PHE A 4 -2.88 0.92 4.74
N VAL A 5 -3.92 1.54 4.18
CA VAL A 5 -5.30 1.37 4.64
C VAL A 5 -5.78 -0.07 4.40
N SER A 6 -5.48 -0.65 3.24
CA SER A 6 -5.85 -2.04 2.96
C SER A 6 -5.15 -3.02 3.89
N ALA A 7 -3.88 -2.78 4.26
CA ALA A 7 -3.16 -3.60 5.23
C ALA A 7 -3.85 -3.61 6.61
N LEU A 8 -4.29 -2.45 7.09
CA LEU A 8 -5.04 -2.34 8.35
C LEU A 8 -6.41 -3.04 8.26
N ALA A 9 -7.16 -2.82 7.18
CA ALA A 9 -8.46 -3.45 6.98
C ALA A 9 -8.36 -4.99 6.93
N VAL A 10 -7.34 -5.49 6.24
CA VAL A 10 -7.06 -6.92 6.16
C VAL A 10 -6.71 -7.51 7.53
N GLN A 11 -5.81 -6.88 8.29
CA GLN A 11 -5.50 -7.31 9.65
C GLN A 11 -6.74 -7.32 10.56
N ALA A 12 -7.55 -6.26 10.51
CA ALA A 12 -8.79 -6.17 11.27
C ALA A 12 -9.81 -7.27 10.90
N SER A 13 -9.87 -7.63 9.61
CA SER A 13 -10.84 -8.62 9.12
C SER A 13 -10.41 -10.09 9.30
N ARG A 14 -9.10 -10.36 9.26
CA ARG A 14 -8.56 -11.73 9.25
C ARG A 14 -7.83 -12.12 10.54
N GLY A 15 -7.51 -11.15 11.41
CA GLY A 15 -6.80 -11.38 12.67
C GLY A 15 -5.38 -11.92 12.51
N GLY A 16 -4.80 -11.84 11.32
CA GLY A 16 -3.46 -12.33 11.00
C GLY A 16 -2.53 -11.21 10.55
N GLY A 17 -1.23 -11.33 10.83
CA GLY A 17 -0.24 -10.31 10.50
C GLY A 17 -0.04 -10.12 8.99
N LEU A 18 0.28 -8.89 8.59
CA LEU A 18 0.59 -8.49 7.22
C LEU A 18 1.69 -9.37 6.61
N LEU A 19 2.77 -9.61 7.34
CA LEU A 19 3.91 -10.39 6.83
C LEU A 19 3.56 -11.87 6.60
N SER A 20 2.76 -12.45 7.48
CA SER A 20 2.29 -13.83 7.34
C SER A 20 1.38 -13.99 6.12
N GLN A 21 0.50 -13.01 5.91
CA GLN A 21 -0.43 -13.04 4.79
C GLN A 21 0.26 -12.75 3.46
N ALA A 22 1.21 -11.82 3.42
CA ALA A 22 2.03 -11.52 2.26
C ALA A 22 2.95 -12.69 1.86
N GLY A 23 3.52 -13.38 2.86
CA GLY A 23 4.39 -14.55 2.65
C GLY A 23 3.66 -15.87 2.39
N SER A 24 2.32 -15.88 2.44
CA SER A 24 1.53 -17.07 2.11
C SER A 24 1.62 -17.39 0.61
N GLY A 25 1.60 -18.68 0.24
CA GLY A 25 1.74 -19.10 -1.16
C GLY A 25 0.69 -18.50 -2.10
N SER A 26 -0.55 -18.32 -1.63
CA SER A 26 -1.60 -17.62 -2.38
C SER A 26 -1.43 -16.09 -2.34
N GLY A 27 -0.94 -15.54 -1.23
CA GLY A 27 -0.64 -14.11 -1.08
C GLY A 27 0.44 -13.63 -2.06
N LEU A 28 1.53 -14.38 -2.21
CA LEU A 28 2.59 -14.09 -3.18
C LEU A 28 2.08 -14.14 -4.63
N ALA A 29 1.24 -15.12 -4.97
CA ALA A 29 0.66 -15.23 -6.30
C ALA A 29 -0.24 -14.02 -6.62
N TRP A 30 -1.11 -13.62 -5.69
CA TRP A 30 -1.97 -12.43 -5.84
C TRP A 30 -1.19 -11.13 -5.87
N PHE A 31 -0.12 -11.02 -5.08
CA PHE A 31 0.79 -9.89 -5.12
C PHE A 31 1.45 -9.76 -6.51
N ALA A 32 2.03 -10.84 -7.03
CA ALA A 32 2.67 -10.84 -8.33
C ALA A 32 1.69 -10.50 -9.46
N ALA A 33 0.48 -11.07 -9.43
CA ALA A 33 -0.57 -10.77 -10.41
C ALA A 33 -0.97 -9.28 -10.35
N THR A 34 -1.21 -8.74 -9.16
CA THR A 34 -1.61 -7.33 -8.98
C THR A 34 -0.48 -6.38 -9.38
N ALA A 35 0.76 -6.69 -9.02
CA ALA A 35 1.93 -5.91 -9.40
C ALA A 35 2.10 -5.87 -10.92
N ALA A 36 1.94 -7.01 -11.60
CA ALA A 36 1.99 -7.07 -13.05
C ALA A 36 0.88 -6.20 -13.69
N VAL A 37 -0.36 -6.30 -13.21
CA VAL A 37 -1.48 -5.50 -13.71
C VAL A 37 -1.22 -4.00 -13.52
N LEU A 38 -0.79 -3.57 -12.33
CA LEU A 38 -0.49 -2.16 -12.06
C LEU A 38 0.70 -1.65 -12.87
N SER A 39 1.70 -2.51 -13.13
CA SER A 39 2.86 -2.16 -13.94
C SER A 39 2.47 -1.97 -15.41
N VAL A 40 1.55 -2.80 -15.93
CA VAL A 40 1.00 -2.61 -17.28
C VAL A 40 0.13 -1.36 -17.33
N ALA A 41 -0.70 -1.13 -16.30
CA ALA A 41 -1.57 0.04 -16.23
C ALA A 41 -0.79 1.37 -16.19
N SER A 42 0.38 1.41 -15.54
CA SER A 42 1.21 2.61 -15.46
C SER A 42 1.83 3.03 -16.81
N LEU A 43 1.87 2.12 -17.80
CA LEU A 43 2.32 2.47 -19.15
C LEU A 43 1.36 3.43 -19.86
N VAL A 44 0.06 3.42 -19.55
CA VAL A 44 -0.94 4.28 -20.19
C VAL A 44 -0.64 5.78 -20.00
N PRO A 45 -0.47 6.31 -18.77
CA PRO A 45 -0.11 7.71 -18.57
C PRO A 45 1.30 8.03 -19.07
N LEU A 46 2.25 7.08 -18.96
CA LEU A 46 3.60 7.26 -19.49
C LEU A 46 3.61 7.49 -21.00
N LEU A 47 2.83 6.71 -21.75
CA LEU A 47 2.69 6.88 -23.21
C LEU A 47 1.88 8.12 -23.58
N SER A 48 0.97 8.56 -22.70
CA SER A 48 0.17 9.78 -22.88
C SER A 48 0.91 11.06 -22.49
N GLY A 49 2.11 10.95 -21.92
CA GLY A 49 2.93 12.09 -21.46
C GLY A 49 2.33 12.86 -20.27
N ASP A 50 1.36 12.26 -19.57
CA ASP A 50 0.61 12.91 -18.51
C ASP A 50 1.27 12.59 -17.16
N SER A 51 1.79 13.60 -16.46
CA SER A 51 2.46 13.41 -15.17
C SER A 51 1.51 13.61 -13.99
N ALA A 52 1.69 12.82 -12.94
CA ALA A 52 0.90 12.95 -11.73
C ALA A 52 1.08 14.34 -11.09
N GLU A 53 2.28 14.91 -11.16
CA GLU A 53 2.57 16.27 -10.67
C GLU A 53 1.84 17.38 -11.44
N ALA A 54 1.47 17.17 -12.71
CA ALA A 54 0.79 18.19 -13.52
C ALA A 54 -0.69 18.39 -13.14
N ARG A 55 -1.31 17.43 -12.44
CA ARG A 55 -2.70 17.53 -11.96
C ARG A 55 -2.76 18.18 -10.57
N SER A 56 -2.26 19.40 -10.44
CA SER A 56 -2.19 20.13 -9.15
C SER A 56 -3.45 20.93 -8.78
N GLY A 57 -4.60 20.66 -9.41
CA GLY A 57 -5.75 21.59 -9.42
C GLY A 57 -7.08 21.09 -8.82
N ALA A 58 -7.15 19.92 -8.20
CA ALA A 58 -8.38 19.47 -7.56
C ALA A 58 -8.47 19.97 -6.10
N VAL A 59 -9.65 19.86 -5.50
CA VAL A 59 -10.09 20.35 -4.15
C VAL A 59 -9.12 20.09 -2.98
N MET A 60 -8.07 19.28 -3.17
CA MET A 60 -7.02 18.96 -2.20
C MET A 60 -5.64 19.38 -2.72
N SER A 61 -4.84 20.06 -1.89
CA SER A 61 -3.48 20.50 -2.27
C SER A 61 -2.54 19.32 -2.54
N ALA A 62 -1.78 19.39 -3.62
CA ALA A 62 -0.76 18.40 -3.99
C ALA A 62 0.29 18.19 -2.87
N ASP A 63 0.65 19.24 -2.13
CA ASP A 63 1.57 19.13 -1.00
C ASP A 63 1.01 18.23 0.10
N ALA A 64 -0.29 18.33 0.39
CA ALA A 64 -0.94 17.48 1.38
C ALA A 64 -0.96 16.01 0.93
N GLU A 65 -1.20 15.73 -0.35
CA GLU A 65 -1.15 14.37 -0.88
C GLU A 65 0.25 13.77 -0.81
N LEU A 66 1.30 14.54 -1.12
CA LEU A 66 2.69 14.09 -1.01
C LEU A 66 3.09 13.78 0.43
N TRP A 67 2.74 14.65 1.37
CA TRP A 67 2.99 14.43 2.80
C TRP A 67 2.24 13.21 3.33
N ASN A 68 0.96 13.07 3.01
CA ASN A 68 0.16 11.90 3.40
C ASN A 68 0.72 10.61 2.77
N GLY A 69 1.21 10.69 1.53
CA GLY A 69 1.90 9.60 0.85
C GLY A 69 3.12 9.11 1.63
N ARG A 70 3.99 10.04 2.07
CA ARG A 70 5.19 9.74 2.87
C ARG A 70 4.84 9.12 4.22
N PHE A 71 3.87 9.70 4.93
CA PHE A 71 3.41 9.14 6.20
C PHE A 71 2.84 7.74 6.04
N ALA A 72 2.09 7.48 4.97
CA ALA A 72 1.57 6.14 4.70
C ALA A 72 2.69 5.13 4.40
N MET A 73 3.76 5.53 3.68
CA MET A 73 4.91 4.65 3.44
C MET A 73 5.65 4.33 4.74
N LEU A 74 5.94 5.35 5.56
CA LEU A 74 6.58 5.16 6.87
C LEU A 74 5.72 4.33 7.82
N GLY A 75 4.40 4.57 7.85
CA GLY A 75 3.46 3.82 8.67
C GLY A 75 3.41 2.34 8.30
N LEU A 76 3.45 2.00 7.01
CA LEU A 76 3.50 0.61 6.56
C LEU A 76 4.81 -0.07 6.98
N VAL A 77 5.95 0.62 6.83
CA VAL A 77 7.26 0.12 7.28
C VAL A 77 7.27 -0.11 8.79
N ALA A 78 6.76 0.85 9.56
CA ALA A 78 6.68 0.72 11.02
C ALA A 78 5.78 -0.45 11.43
N LEU A 79 4.65 -0.64 10.75
CA LEU A 79 3.75 -1.76 10.99
C LEU A 79 4.44 -3.11 10.71
N ALA A 80 5.11 -3.25 9.57
CA ALA A 80 5.84 -4.47 9.25
C ALA A 80 6.95 -4.75 10.28
N PHE A 81 7.63 -3.71 10.75
CA PHE A 81 8.67 -3.82 11.77
C PHE A 81 8.13 -4.26 13.13
N THR A 82 6.99 -3.71 13.57
CA THR A 82 6.38 -4.12 14.84
C THR A 82 5.86 -5.55 14.80
N GLU A 83 5.25 -5.98 13.68
CA GLU A 83 4.85 -7.38 13.49
C GLU A 83 6.05 -8.33 13.50
N TYR A 84 7.15 -7.94 12.85
CA TYR A 84 8.37 -8.74 12.84
C TYR A 84 8.96 -8.94 14.25
N LEU A 85 8.95 -7.89 15.08
CA LEU A 85 9.47 -7.97 16.46
C LEU A 85 8.54 -8.70 17.43
N THR A 86 7.23 -8.47 17.33
CA THR A 86 6.25 -8.99 18.29
C THR A 86 5.71 -10.36 17.91
N GLY A 87 5.82 -10.76 16.64
CA GLY A 87 5.21 -11.98 16.11
C GLY A 87 3.69 -11.97 16.11
N ALA A 88 3.05 -10.83 16.41
CA ALA A 88 1.61 -10.65 16.49
C ALA A 88 1.15 -9.57 15.50
N PRO A 89 -0.09 -9.66 14.97
CA PRO A 89 -0.66 -8.60 14.15
C PRO A 89 -0.78 -7.30 14.95
N PHE A 90 -0.63 -6.16 14.27
CA PHE A 90 -0.77 -4.85 14.92
C PHE A 90 -2.22 -4.60 15.37
N ILE A 91 -3.20 -5.00 14.56
CA ILE A 91 -4.61 -5.02 14.97
C ILE A 91 -4.94 -6.44 15.43
N ASN A 92 -5.15 -6.58 16.74
CA ASN A 92 -5.60 -7.80 17.38
C ASN A 92 -6.97 -7.51 18.02
N ALA A 93 -8.04 -8.03 17.41
CA ALA A 93 -9.43 -7.83 17.84
C ALA A 93 -9.98 -9.09 18.52
#